data_AF-A0A0S4KFL2-F1
#
_entry.id   AF-A0A0S4KFL2-F1
#
_cell.length_a   1.000
_cell.length_b   1.000
_cell.length_c   1.000
_cell.angle_alpha   90.00
_cell.angle_beta   90.00
_cell.angle_gamma   90.00
#
_symmetry.space_group_name_H-M   'P 1'
#
loop_
_entity.id
_entity.type
_entity.pdbx_description
1 polymer ?
#
loop_
_entity_poly.entity_id
_entity_poly.type
_entity_poly.pdbx_seq_one_letter_code
_entity_poly.pdbx_strand_id
1 'polypeptide(L)'
;MAEERFDGMLLGVAQQHQGIQPLLDTFFSFLNRKTDFFTRPAEAKNAVQQSIQRYIAEAEEREAKKKAAPPPAPKAAASRVEELPDDDEIEKKAQEAAAKRKAHLEKKRQEIEAATPDEDGNKPKGLPPTVGNGFAYENYVWSQTLQEAEVRVPLPVTNAKSKMLDVEITNTHLRVGLKGKDAVVNGELFARVKCDDSMWTLEDGKTVVIHLVKANNMEWWKTIIQGDPEVDLQKVQPENSKLDDLDGETRQTVEKMMFDQRQKAMGLPTSDEQKKQDIMKKFMAAHPEMDFSKAKIC
;
A
#
# COMPACT_ATOMS: atom_id res chain seq x y z
N MET A 1 -10.42 4.25 -19.88
CA MET A 1 -10.72 5.67 -19.58
C MET A 1 -12.12 5.86 -18.99
N ALA A 2 -13.20 5.31 -19.57
CA ALA A 2 -14.55 5.43 -18.96
C ALA A 2 -14.87 4.33 -17.92
N GLU A 3 -14.27 3.15 -18.05
CA GLU A 3 -14.58 1.97 -17.22
C GLU A 3 -14.04 2.08 -15.78
N GLU A 4 -12.89 2.72 -15.58
CA GLU A 4 -12.22 2.85 -14.27
C GLU A 4 -12.94 3.84 -13.31
N ARG A 5 -13.93 4.60 -13.82
CA ARG A 5 -14.61 5.64 -13.04
C ARG A 5 -15.36 5.08 -11.82
N PHE A 6 -15.86 3.85 -11.92
CA PHE A 6 -16.65 3.22 -10.86
C PHE A 6 -15.85 2.21 -10.04
N ASP A 7 -14.58 1.96 -10.38
CA ASP A 7 -13.74 0.96 -9.73
C ASP A 7 -13.57 1.23 -8.24
N GLY A 8 -13.38 2.49 -7.84
CA GLY A 8 -13.27 2.85 -6.41
C GLY A 8 -14.53 2.53 -5.61
N MET A 9 -15.72 2.72 -6.21
CA MET A 9 -17.00 2.41 -5.57
C MET A 9 -17.24 0.90 -5.53
N LEU A 10 -16.97 0.19 -6.62
CA LEU A 10 -17.13 -1.26 -6.71
C LEU A 10 -16.13 -2.00 -5.82
N LEU A 11 -14.90 -1.50 -5.71
CA LEU A 11 -13.88 -2.03 -4.82
C LEU A 11 -14.28 -1.84 -3.35
N GLY A 12 -14.84 -0.69 -2.99
CA GLY A 12 -15.35 -0.44 -1.64
C GLY A 12 -16.47 -1.41 -1.25
N VAL A 13 -17.38 -1.73 -2.19
CA VAL A 13 -18.41 -2.76 -1.97
C VAL A 13 -17.77 -4.15 -1.90
N ALA A 14 -16.84 -4.48 -2.79
CA ALA A 14 -16.17 -5.79 -2.79
C ALA A 14 -15.39 -6.08 -1.51
N GLN A 15 -14.76 -5.06 -0.89
CA GLN A 15 -14.02 -5.18 0.37
C GLN A 15 -14.93 -5.50 1.57
N GLN A 16 -16.22 -5.14 1.51
CA GLN A 16 -17.19 -5.42 2.56
C GLN A 16 -17.74 -6.85 2.50
N HIS A 17 -17.45 -7.60 1.43
CA HIS A 17 -17.99 -8.92 1.18
C HIS A 17 -16.90 -9.98 1.26
N GLN A 18 -17.12 -11.02 2.06
CA GLN A 18 -16.23 -12.18 2.13
C GLN A 18 -16.50 -13.14 0.96
N GLY A 19 -15.99 -12.80 -0.21
CA GLY A 19 -16.01 -13.64 -1.41
C GLY A 19 -16.94 -13.15 -2.53
N ILE A 20 -16.88 -13.83 -3.67
CA ILE A 20 -17.57 -13.40 -4.90
C ILE A 20 -19.07 -13.66 -4.87
N GLN A 21 -19.53 -14.73 -4.21
CA GLN A 21 -20.96 -15.08 -4.18
C GLN A 21 -21.78 -14.03 -3.42
N PRO A 22 -21.41 -13.60 -2.20
CA PRO A 22 -22.13 -12.53 -1.49
C PRO A 22 -22.14 -11.20 -2.23
N LEU A 23 -21.05 -10.89 -2.95
CA LEU A 23 -20.94 -9.67 -3.76
C LEU A 23 -21.93 -9.71 -4.93
N LEU A 24 -21.99 -10.82 -5.65
CA LEU A 24 -22.96 -11.03 -6.73
C LEU A 24 -24.39 -10.98 -6.20
N ASP A 25 -24.68 -11.59 -5.05
CA ASP A 25 -26.00 -11.55 -4.43
C ASP A 25 -26.43 -10.12 -4.08
N THR A 26 -25.49 -9.31 -3.60
CA THR A 26 -25.76 -7.90 -3.28
C THR A 26 -26.05 -7.08 -4.53
N PHE A 27 -25.30 -7.35 -5.61
CA PHE A 27 -25.52 -6.72 -6.90
C PHE A 27 -26.87 -7.12 -7.52
N PHE A 28 -27.20 -8.42 -7.54
CA PHE A 28 -28.49 -8.89 -8.04
C PHE A 28 -29.66 -8.46 -7.14
N SER A 29 -29.46 -8.38 -5.83
CA SER A 29 -30.44 -7.81 -4.90
C SER A 29 -30.68 -6.32 -5.13
N PHE A 30 -29.65 -5.56 -5.51
CA PHE A 30 -29.79 -4.17 -5.95
C PHE A 30 -30.62 -4.09 -7.24
N LEU A 31 -30.27 -4.88 -8.27
CA LEU A 31 -31.02 -4.93 -9.53
C LEU A 31 -32.49 -5.28 -9.28
N ASN A 32 -32.78 -6.24 -8.41
CA ASN A 32 -34.16 -6.62 -8.11
C ASN A 32 -34.98 -5.50 -7.43
N ARG A 33 -34.35 -4.62 -6.65
CA ARG A 33 -35.04 -3.56 -5.91
C ARG A 33 -35.11 -2.23 -6.65
N LYS A 34 -34.13 -1.96 -7.52
CA LYS A 34 -33.92 -0.64 -8.12
C LYS A 34 -34.07 -0.64 -9.63
N THR A 35 -34.22 -1.80 -10.26
CA THR A 35 -34.41 -1.92 -11.70
C THR A 35 -35.51 -2.93 -12.04
N ASP A 36 -35.98 -2.88 -13.27
CA ASP A 36 -36.94 -3.82 -13.85
C ASP A 36 -36.25 -5.06 -14.43
N PHE A 37 -34.98 -5.30 -14.09
CA PHE A 37 -34.11 -6.31 -14.70
C PHE A 37 -34.70 -7.72 -14.66
N PHE A 38 -35.39 -8.10 -13.58
CA PHE A 38 -35.99 -9.43 -13.45
C PHE A 38 -37.41 -9.55 -14.00
N THR A 39 -37.98 -8.48 -14.57
CA THR A 39 -39.32 -8.49 -15.17
C THR A 39 -39.39 -9.39 -16.41
N ARG A 40 -38.27 -9.53 -17.12
CA ARG A 40 -38.13 -10.40 -18.31
C ARG A 40 -36.98 -11.40 -18.10
N PRO A 41 -37.25 -12.59 -17.55
CA PRO A 41 -36.19 -13.51 -17.12
C PRO A 41 -35.36 -14.07 -18.28
N ALA A 42 -35.92 -14.19 -19.48
CA ALA A 42 -35.20 -14.67 -20.65
C ALA A 42 -34.17 -13.64 -21.15
N GLU A 43 -34.56 -12.37 -21.24
CA GLU A 43 -33.69 -11.27 -21.67
C GLU A 43 -32.61 -10.98 -20.61
N ALA A 44 -32.98 -11.01 -19.32
CA ALA A 44 -32.05 -10.84 -18.21
C ALA A 44 -30.93 -11.90 -18.20
N LYS A 45 -31.30 -13.18 -18.35
CA LYS A 45 -30.33 -14.28 -18.41
C LYS A 45 -29.41 -14.14 -19.62
N ASN A 46 -29.95 -13.80 -20.78
CA ASN A 46 -29.15 -13.62 -22.00
C ASN A 46 -28.17 -12.44 -21.85
N ALA A 47 -28.61 -11.31 -21.29
CA ALA A 47 -27.75 -10.16 -21.02
C ALA A 47 -26.57 -10.50 -20.10
N VAL A 48 -26.82 -11.19 -18.97
CA VAL A 48 -25.75 -11.64 -18.06
C VAL A 48 -24.81 -12.61 -18.77
N GLN A 49 -25.35 -13.59 -19.49
CA GLN A 49 -24.54 -14.57 -20.23
C GLN A 49 -23.66 -13.90 -21.29
N GLN A 50 -24.20 -12.93 -22.03
CA GLN A 50 -23.45 -12.19 -23.05
C GLN A 50 -22.32 -11.35 -22.43
N SER A 51 -22.59 -10.67 -21.31
CA SER A 51 -21.55 -9.93 -20.58
C SER A 51 -20.45 -10.86 -20.06
N ILE A 52 -20.81 -12.01 -19.47
CA ILE A 52 -19.83 -13.01 -19.01
C ILE A 52 -19.00 -13.53 -20.17
N GLN A 53 -19.63 -13.92 -21.28
CA GLN A 53 -18.93 -14.44 -22.47
C GLN A 53 -17.94 -13.42 -23.04
N ARG A 54 -18.31 -12.13 -23.07
CA ARG A 54 -17.41 -11.06 -23.51
C ARG A 54 -16.15 -10.97 -22.65
N TYR A 55 -16.32 -10.91 -21.32
CA TYR A 55 -15.17 -10.80 -20.41
C TYR A 55 -14.34 -12.08 -20.33
N ILE A 56 -14.94 -13.27 -20.54
CA ILE A 56 -14.19 -14.52 -20.72
C ILE A 56 -13.35 -14.46 -21.99
N ALA A 57 -13.93 -14.06 -23.12
CA ALA A 57 -13.19 -13.94 -24.39
C ALA A 57 -12.05 -12.91 -24.29
N GLU A 58 -12.28 -11.76 -23.66
CA GLU A 58 -11.23 -10.76 -23.41
C GLU A 58 -10.13 -11.30 -22.48
N ALA A 59 -10.48 -12.11 -21.46
CA ALA A 59 -9.52 -12.77 -20.58
C ALA A 59 -8.71 -13.85 -21.32
N GLU A 60 -9.35 -14.67 -22.14
CA GLU A 60 -8.72 -15.69 -22.98
C GLU A 60 -7.83 -15.06 -24.04
N GLU A 61 -8.22 -13.95 -24.66
CA GLU A 61 -7.40 -13.21 -25.61
C GLU A 61 -6.19 -12.56 -24.92
N ARG A 62 -6.36 -12.03 -23.70
CA ARG A 62 -5.26 -11.51 -22.89
C ARG A 62 -4.29 -12.62 -22.47
N GLU A 63 -4.79 -13.82 -22.18
CA GLU A 63 -3.96 -15.01 -21.98
C GLU A 63 -3.28 -15.50 -23.26
N ALA A 64 -4.00 -15.51 -24.38
CA ALA A 64 -3.48 -15.94 -25.68
C ALA A 64 -2.40 -14.97 -26.18
N LYS A 65 -2.56 -13.66 -25.99
CA LYS A 65 -1.50 -12.65 -26.27
C LYS A 65 -0.29 -12.83 -25.35
N LYS A 66 -0.51 -13.19 -24.08
CA LYS A 66 0.59 -13.57 -23.16
C LYS A 66 1.29 -14.86 -23.60
N LYS A 67 0.58 -15.80 -24.23
CA LYS A 67 1.12 -17.09 -24.75
C LYS A 67 1.68 -16.99 -26.19
N ALA A 68 1.24 -16.02 -26.99
CA ALA A 68 1.63 -15.80 -28.39
C ALA A 68 2.71 -14.73 -28.58
N ALA A 69 3.11 -14.02 -27.50
CA ALA A 69 4.40 -13.33 -27.47
C ALA A 69 5.50 -14.38 -27.76
N PRO A 70 6.46 -14.10 -28.66
CA PRO A 70 7.37 -15.11 -29.16
C PRO A 70 8.20 -15.68 -28.01
N PRO A 71 8.33 -17.01 -27.90
CA PRO A 71 9.32 -17.60 -27.01
C PRO A 71 10.72 -17.15 -27.48
N PRO A 72 11.71 -17.00 -26.58
CA PRO A 72 13.10 -17.06 -27.02
C PRO A 72 13.32 -18.36 -27.81
N ALA A 73 14.05 -18.28 -28.92
CA ALA A 73 14.14 -19.28 -29.97
C ALA A 73 14.33 -20.74 -29.47
N PRO A 74 13.71 -21.75 -30.13
CA PRO A 74 13.78 -23.13 -29.70
C PRO A 74 15.08 -23.79 -30.16
N LYS A 75 15.82 -24.42 -29.24
CA LYS A 75 16.69 -25.56 -29.61
C LYS A 75 15.88 -26.84 -29.47
N ALA A 76 15.92 -27.63 -30.54
CA ALA A 76 15.06 -28.74 -30.85
C ALA A 76 15.06 -29.87 -29.80
N ALA A 77 13.91 -30.52 -29.69
CA ALA A 77 13.71 -31.73 -28.91
C ALA A 77 14.50 -32.91 -29.48
N ALA A 78 15.32 -33.54 -28.63
CA ALA A 78 15.62 -34.96 -28.70
C ALA A 78 15.64 -35.51 -27.27
N SER A 79 15.06 -36.69 -27.10
CA SER A 79 14.78 -37.39 -25.87
C SER A 79 16.01 -37.68 -25.00
N ARG A 80 15.77 -37.74 -23.66
CA ARG A 80 16.51 -38.47 -22.61
C ARG A 80 17.28 -37.62 -21.58
N VAL A 81 16.80 -37.69 -20.32
CA VAL A 81 17.33 -37.18 -19.03
C VAL A 81 17.24 -35.65 -18.86
N GLU A 82 16.50 -35.22 -17.85
CA GLU A 82 16.27 -33.82 -17.49
C GLU A 82 17.49 -33.30 -16.71
N GLU A 83 18.47 -32.72 -17.40
CA GLU A 83 19.56 -31.91 -16.82
C GLU A 83 19.08 -30.46 -16.65
N LEU A 84 19.31 -29.91 -15.45
CA LEU A 84 19.04 -28.53 -15.05
C LEU A 84 19.82 -27.53 -15.94
N PRO A 85 19.29 -26.33 -16.25
CA PRO A 85 20.07 -25.31 -16.94
C PRO A 85 21.20 -24.76 -16.04
N ASP A 86 22.38 -24.55 -16.64
CA ASP A 86 23.62 -24.07 -16.01
C ASP A 86 23.44 -22.75 -15.22
N ASP A 87 24.03 -22.68 -14.03
CA ASP A 87 23.88 -21.59 -13.05
C ASP A 87 24.34 -20.20 -13.58
N ASP A 88 25.28 -20.18 -14.54
CA ASP A 88 25.89 -18.96 -15.09
C ASP A 88 24.89 -18.03 -15.82
N GLU A 89 23.87 -18.58 -16.50
CA GLU A 89 22.91 -17.75 -17.26
C GLU A 89 21.86 -17.08 -16.35
N ILE A 90 21.56 -17.71 -15.20
CA ILE A 90 20.64 -17.18 -14.19
C ILE A 90 21.33 -16.04 -13.41
N GLU A 91 22.60 -16.21 -13.06
CA GLU A 91 23.39 -15.16 -12.40
C GLU A 91 23.52 -13.91 -13.28
N LYS A 92 23.79 -14.07 -14.58
CA LYS A 92 23.93 -12.93 -15.50
C LYS A 92 22.66 -12.08 -15.61
N LYS A 93 21.48 -12.71 -15.69
CA LYS A 93 20.20 -11.97 -15.79
C LYS A 93 19.82 -11.31 -14.47
N ALA A 94 20.12 -11.94 -13.33
CA ALA A 94 19.93 -11.34 -12.01
C ALA A 94 20.87 -10.13 -11.81
N GLN A 95 22.14 -10.25 -12.22
CA GLN A 95 23.14 -9.18 -12.16
C GLN A 95 22.82 -8.01 -13.09
N GLU A 96 22.34 -8.24 -14.31
CA GLU A 96 21.94 -7.16 -15.23
C GLU A 96 20.68 -6.42 -14.75
N ALA A 97 19.72 -7.13 -14.16
CA ALA A 97 18.54 -6.51 -13.56
C ALA A 97 18.90 -5.70 -12.31
N ALA A 98 19.82 -6.21 -11.48
CA ALA A 98 20.34 -5.52 -10.32
C ALA A 98 21.15 -4.27 -10.70
N ALA A 99 22.04 -4.37 -11.69
CA ALA A 99 22.84 -3.24 -12.16
C ALA A 99 21.98 -2.07 -12.71
N LYS A 100 20.91 -2.38 -13.45
CA LYS A 100 19.99 -1.35 -13.99
C LYS A 100 19.17 -0.66 -12.90
N ARG A 101 18.81 -1.37 -11.83
CA ARG A 101 18.04 -0.82 -10.71
C ARG A 101 18.93 -0.08 -9.71
N LYS A 102 20.17 -0.53 -9.49
CA LYS A 102 21.18 0.18 -8.69
C LYS A 102 21.51 1.54 -9.30
N ALA A 103 21.65 1.61 -10.62
CA ALA A 103 21.80 2.87 -11.35
C ALA A 103 20.57 3.80 -11.19
N HIS A 104 19.36 3.24 -11.12
CA HIS A 104 18.14 4.02 -10.87
C HIS A 104 18.08 4.55 -9.43
N LEU A 105 18.50 3.75 -8.45
CA LEU A 105 18.54 4.13 -7.04
C LEU A 105 19.58 5.22 -6.77
N GLU A 106 20.75 5.11 -7.41
CA GLU A 106 21.83 6.08 -7.30
C GLU A 106 21.47 7.40 -7.99
N LYS A 107 20.78 7.33 -9.13
CA LYS A 107 20.22 8.51 -9.79
C LYS A 107 19.16 9.19 -8.91
N LYS A 108 18.27 8.43 -8.28
CA LYS A 108 17.23 8.98 -7.39
C LYS A 108 17.80 9.55 -6.09
N ARG A 109 18.88 8.95 -5.56
CA ARG A 109 19.65 9.49 -4.43
C ARG A 109 20.30 10.82 -4.78
N GLN A 110 20.94 10.91 -5.95
CA GLN A 110 21.53 12.16 -6.44
C GLN A 110 20.47 13.24 -6.71
N GLU A 111 19.28 12.85 -7.18
CA GLU A 111 18.14 13.75 -7.41
C GLU A 111 17.56 14.29 -6.10
N ILE A 112 17.58 13.50 -5.01
CA ILE A 112 17.20 13.93 -3.65
C ILE A 112 18.29 14.84 -3.04
N GLU A 113 19.56 14.54 -3.29
CA GLU A 113 20.69 15.35 -2.81
C GLU A 113 20.81 16.69 -3.54
N ALA A 114 20.37 16.73 -4.81
CA ALA A 114 20.28 17.93 -5.64
C ALA A 114 18.92 18.66 -5.54
N ALA A 115 17.93 18.10 -4.83
CA ALA A 115 16.62 18.72 -4.67
C ALA A 115 16.74 20.01 -3.83
N THR A 116 16.27 21.11 -4.41
CA THR A 116 16.10 22.38 -3.69
C THR A 116 15.00 22.24 -2.63
N PRO A 117 15.11 22.94 -1.49
CA PRO A 117 14.07 22.90 -0.46
C PRO A 117 12.71 23.33 -1.03
N ASP A 118 11.66 22.61 -0.62
CA ASP A 118 10.26 22.98 -0.89
C ASP A 118 9.90 24.33 -0.21
N GLU A 119 8.73 24.88 -0.58
CA GLU A 119 8.19 26.18 -0.15
C GLU A 119 8.12 26.37 1.39
N ASP A 120 8.22 25.28 2.16
CA ASP A 120 8.20 25.23 3.63
C ASP A 120 9.61 25.21 4.29
N GLY A 121 10.69 25.31 3.50
CA GLY A 121 12.08 25.40 4.00
C GLY A 121 12.67 24.09 4.54
N ASN A 122 11.94 22.98 4.49
CA ASN A 122 12.43 21.67 4.94
C ASN A 122 13.04 20.87 3.79
N LYS A 123 14.31 20.47 3.92
CA LYS A 123 14.94 19.49 3.02
C LYS A 123 14.33 18.10 3.26
N PRO A 124 14.08 17.29 2.22
CA PRO A 124 13.62 15.91 2.39
C PRO A 124 14.67 15.10 3.18
N LYS A 125 14.27 14.56 4.33
CA LYS A 125 15.15 13.78 5.23
C LYS A 125 15.16 12.28 4.92
N GLY A 126 14.68 11.88 3.75
CA GLY A 126 14.58 10.47 3.37
C GLY A 126 13.84 10.28 2.05
N LEU A 127 13.62 9.02 1.71
CA LEU A 127 12.89 8.64 0.51
C LEU A 127 11.38 8.93 0.67
N PRO A 128 10.69 9.37 -0.39
CA PRO A 128 9.26 9.60 -0.31
C PRO A 128 8.51 8.26 -0.11
N PRO A 129 7.63 8.17 0.90
CA PRO A 129 6.84 6.95 1.13
C PRO A 129 5.91 6.66 -0.05
N THR A 130 5.63 5.37 -0.27
CA THR A 130 4.58 4.92 -1.20
C THR A 130 3.19 5.12 -0.58
N VAL A 131 2.12 4.85 -1.36
CA VAL A 131 0.72 4.92 -0.88
C VAL A 131 0.49 4.05 0.37
N GLY A 132 1.24 2.94 0.50
CA GLY A 132 1.20 2.07 1.67
C GLY A 132 2.18 2.45 2.78
N ASN A 133 2.63 3.70 2.85
CA ASN A 133 3.56 4.22 3.88
C ASN A 133 4.90 3.47 4.00
N GLY A 134 5.30 2.73 2.97
CA GLY A 134 6.58 2.02 2.90
C GLY A 134 7.40 2.51 1.71
N PHE A 135 8.14 1.62 1.06
CA PHE A 135 8.98 1.97 -0.08
C PHE A 135 9.16 0.79 -1.05
N ALA A 136 9.47 1.12 -2.30
CA ALA A 136 9.83 0.14 -3.33
C ALA A 136 11.35 0.11 -3.51
N TYR A 137 12.03 -0.85 -2.88
CA TYR A 137 13.44 -1.11 -3.11
C TYR A 137 13.66 -1.98 -4.36
N GLU A 138 14.92 -2.27 -4.64
CA GLU A 138 15.35 -3.06 -5.79
C GLU A 138 14.91 -4.54 -5.70
N ASN A 139 15.05 -5.12 -4.51
CA ASN A 139 14.84 -6.54 -4.24
C ASN A 139 13.47 -6.84 -3.61
N TYR A 140 12.83 -5.83 -3.04
CA TYR A 140 11.53 -5.99 -2.39
C TYR A 140 10.77 -4.66 -2.33
N VAL A 141 9.45 -4.74 -2.30
CA VAL A 141 8.56 -3.62 -2.03
C VAL A 141 7.92 -3.87 -0.69
N TRP A 142 7.79 -2.84 0.13
CA TRP A 142 7.10 -2.99 1.40
C TRP A 142 6.10 -1.86 1.63
N SER A 143 5.09 -2.20 2.41
CA SER A 143 4.05 -1.33 2.93
C SER A 143 3.93 -1.57 4.42
N GLN A 144 3.38 -0.62 5.15
CA GLN A 144 3.16 -0.76 6.58
C GLN A 144 1.91 -0.04 7.04
N THR A 145 1.38 -0.59 8.13
CA THR A 145 0.42 0.04 9.02
C THR A 145 1.14 0.34 10.34
N LEU A 146 0.40 0.85 11.34
CA LEU A 146 0.97 1.05 12.68
C LEU A 146 1.32 -0.28 13.37
N GLN A 147 0.60 -1.35 13.03
CA GLN A 147 0.68 -2.66 13.70
C GLN A 147 1.46 -3.70 12.90
N GLU A 148 1.50 -3.56 11.57
CA GLU A 148 2.01 -4.59 10.67
C GLU A 148 2.88 -3.99 9.57
N ALA A 149 3.77 -4.80 9.02
CA ALA A 149 4.54 -4.50 7.82
C ALA A 149 4.37 -5.64 6.82
N GLU A 150 4.07 -5.31 5.58
CA GLU A 150 3.93 -6.26 4.48
C GLU A 150 5.12 -6.10 3.53
N VAL A 151 5.83 -7.19 3.27
CA VAL A 151 7.02 -7.23 2.42
C VAL A 151 6.75 -8.13 1.23
N ARG A 152 6.75 -7.56 0.02
CA ARG A 152 6.61 -8.27 -1.26
C ARG A 152 7.97 -8.43 -1.92
N VAL A 153 8.46 -9.66 -2.01
CA VAL A 153 9.74 -10.02 -2.61
C VAL A 153 9.49 -10.73 -3.95
N PRO A 154 9.69 -10.06 -5.11
CA PRO A 154 9.62 -10.73 -6.40
C PRO A 154 10.81 -11.69 -6.57
N LEU A 155 10.52 -12.94 -6.91
CA LEU A 155 11.51 -13.98 -7.16
C LEU A 155 12.04 -13.88 -8.59
N PRO A 156 13.31 -14.27 -8.82
CA PRO A 156 13.90 -14.31 -10.16
C PRO A 156 13.35 -15.46 -11.03
N VAL A 157 12.53 -16.36 -10.47
CA VAL A 157 11.96 -17.53 -11.15
C VAL A 157 10.47 -17.36 -11.44
N THR A 158 10.03 -17.96 -12.53
CA THR A 158 8.61 -18.00 -12.92
C THR A 158 8.07 -19.38 -12.58
N ASN A 159 7.08 -19.48 -11.67
CA ASN A 159 6.46 -20.74 -11.18
C ASN A 159 7.21 -21.46 -10.04
N ALA A 160 7.73 -20.69 -9.08
CA ALA A 160 8.25 -21.21 -7.82
C ALA A 160 7.18 -22.05 -7.10
N LYS A 161 7.63 -23.12 -6.43
CA LYS A 161 6.82 -23.91 -5.50
C LYS A 161 7.30 -23.64 -4.09
N SER A 162 6.40 -23.68 -3.10
CA SER A 162 6.73 -23.45 -1.69
C SER A 162 7.89 -24.32 -1.19
N LYS A 163 8.04 -25.54 -1.71
CA LYS A 163 9.14 -26.46 -1.35
C LYS A 163 10.53 -25.96 -1.75
N MET A 164 10.61 -25.12 -2.78
CA MET A 164 11.85 -24.55 -3.32
C MET A 164 12.24 -23.25 -2.62
N LEU A 165 11.38 -22.72 -1.73
CA LEU A 165 11.63 -21.48 -1.01
C LEU A 165 12.28 -21.76 0.34
N ASP A 166 13.19 -20.86 0.70
CA ASP A 166 13.82 -20.78 2.01
C ASP A 166 13.40 -19.43 2.61
N VAL A 167 12.37 -19.46 3.45
CA VAL A 167 11.85 -18.27 4.13
C VAL A 167 11.98 -18.50 5.62
N GLU A 168 12.82 -17.70 6.25
CA GLU A 168 13.06 -17.72 7.69
C GLU A 168 12.70 -16.36 8.26
N ILE A 169 11.70 -16.37 9.15
CA ILE A 169 11.24 -15.18 9.88
C ILE A 169 11.61 -15.43 11.33
N THR A 170 12.60 -14.68 11.82
CA THR A 170 12.93 -14.66 13.24
C THR A 170 12.45 -13.34 13.84
N ASN A 171 12.65 -13.20 15.14
CA ASN A 171 12.18 -12.04 15.88
C ASN A 171 12.92 -10.73 15.50
N THR A 172 14.14 -10.84 14.98
CA THR A 172 15.01 -9.70 14.63
C THR A 172 15.65 -9.85 13.26
N HIS A 173 15.39 -10.92 12.51
CA HIS A 173 16.07 -11.22 11.25
C HIS A 173 15.09 -11.81 10.24
N LEU A 174 15.21 -11.37 8.99
CA LEU A 174 14.40 -11.85 7.87
C LEU A 174 15.31 -12.39 6.77
N ARG A 175 15.04 -13.63 6.35
CA ARG A 175 15.70 -14.26 5.21
C ARG A 175 14.66 -14.80 4.24
N VAL A 176 14.82 -14.45 2.98
CA VAL A 176 13.94 -14.85 1.88
C VAL A 176 14.80 -15.21 0.68
N GLY A 177 14.71 -16.45 0.22
CA GLY A 177 15.48 -16.93 -0.92
C GLY A 177 14.93 -18.20 -1.54
N LEU A 178 15.63 -18.67 -2.57
CA LEU A 178 15.43 -20.01 -3.12
C LEU A 178 16.40 -20.97 -2.44
N LYS A 179 15.93 -22.18 -2.10
CA LYS A 179 16.78 -23.22 -1.53
C LYS A 179 17.96 -23.52 -2.46
N GLY A 180 19.16 -23.43 -1.92
CA GLY A 180 20.40 -23.70 -2.65
C GLY A 180 20.92 -22.52 -3.49
N LYS A 181 20.28 -21.34 -3.45
CA LYS A 181 20.81 -20.11 -4.06
C LYS A 181 20.98 -19.01 -3.00
N ASP A 182 21.62 -17.92 -3.40
CA ASP A 182 21.74 -16.72 -2.58
C ASP A 182 20.36 -16.15 -2.20
N ALA A 183 20.27 -15.66 -0.97
CA ALA A 183 19.05 -15.08 -0.45
C ALA A 183 18.78 -13.73 -1.13
N VAL A 184 17.56 -13.54 -1.63
CA VAL A 184 17.12 -12.29 -2.28
C VAL A 184 17.03 -11.17 -1.26
N VAL A 185 16.59 -11.49 -0.05
CA VAL A 185 16.57 -10.60 1.11
C VAL A 185 17.18 -11.35 2.28
N ASN A 186 18.19 -10.77 2.91
CA ASN A 186 18.82 -11.33 4.09
C ASN A 186 19.37 -10.19 4.94
N GLY A 187 18.75 -9.93 6.08
CA GLY A 187 19.23 -8.89 6.98
C GLY A 187 18.45 -8.77 8.27
N GLU A 188 19.03 -7.98 9.17
CA GLU A 188 18.43 -7.68 10.47
C GLU A 188 17.25 -6.74 10.29
N LEU A 189 16.13 -7.07 10.90
CA LEU A 189 14.92 -6.24 10.89
C LEU A 189 15.17 -4.94 11.64
N PHE A 190 14.51 -3.87 11.19
CA PHE A 190 14.58 -2.56 11.83
C PHE A 190 14.16 -2.61 13.31
N ALA A 191 13.10 -3.37 13.60
CA ALA A 191 12.62 -3.57 14.96
C ALA A 191 12.09 -4.99 15.13
N ARG A 192 11.80 -5.31 16.39
CA ARG A 192 11.35 -6.62 16.84
C ARG A 192 9.96 -6.98 16.27
N VAL A 193 9.80 -8.21 15.77
CA VAL A 193 8.52 -8.74 15.26
C VAL A 193 8.04 -9.94 16.05
N LYS A 194 6.73 -10.18 16.07
CA LYS A 194 6.14 -11.41 16.61
C LYS A 194 6.22 -12.49 15.55
N CYS A 195 7.27 -13.32 15.58
CA CYS A 195 7.46 -14.36 14.57
C CYS A 195 6.30 -15.37 14.54
N ASP A 196 5.70 -15.69 15.70
CA ASP A 196 4.57 -16.63 15.80
C ASP A 196 3.29 -16.11 15.11
N ASP A 197 3.10 -14.80 15.08
CA ASP A 197 1.95 -14.15 14.44
C ASP A 197 2.28 -13.71 13.00
N SER A 198 3.54 -13.79 12.58
CA SER A 198 3.99 -13.42 11.24
C SER A 198 3.87 -14.60 10.29
N MET A 199 3.48 -14.34 9.05
CA MET A 199 3.28 -15.39 8.05
C MET A 199 3.87 -15.00 6.71
N TRP A 200 4.09 -15.98 5.83
CA TRP A 200 4.46 -15.74 4.45
C TRP A 200 3.59 -16.57 3.50
N THR A 201 3.30 -16.01 2.34
CA THR A 201 2.53 -16.63 1.25
C THR A 201 3.28 -16.48 -0.06
N LEU A 202 2.94 -17.34 -1.03
CA LEU A 202 3.49 -17.29 -2.37
C LEU A 202 2.37 -16.95 -3.35
N GLU A 203 2.47 -15.78 -3.96
CA GLU A 203 1.51 -15.27 -4.94
C GLU A 203 1.99 -15.57 -6.37
N ASP A 204 1.12 -16.18 -7.18
CA ASP A 204 1.33 -16.53 -8.59
C ASP A 204 2.60 -17.34 -8.90
N GLY A 205 3.22 -17.95 -7.88
CA GLY A 205 4.51 -18.63 -8.01
C GLY A 205 5.65 -17.69 -8.41
N LYS A 206 5.54 -16.38 -8.15
CA LYS A 206 6.53 -15.37 -8.54
C LYS A 206 6.85 -14.36 -7.45
N THR A 207 5.96 -14.14 -6.51
CA THR A 207 6.17 -13.12 -5.46
C THR A 207 5.94 -13.75 -4.09
N VAL A 208 6.93 -13.65 -3.21
CA VAL A 208 6.76 -14.01 -1.79
C VAL A 208 6.22 -12.79 -1.07
N VAL A 209 5.08 -12.94 -0.41
CA VAL A 209 4.46 -11.90 0.41
C VAL A 209 4.62 -12.29 1.86
N ILE A 210 5.30 -11.46 2.66
CA ILE A 210 5.53 -11.68 4.08
C ILE A 210 4.72 -10.64 4.84
N HIS A 211 3.87 -11.09 5.76
CA HIS A 211 3.21 -10.24 6.74
C HIS A 211 3.96 -10.35 8.07
N LEU A 212 4.58 -9.25 8.48
CA LEU A 212 5.30 -9.11 9.73
C LEU A 212 4.41 -8.38 10.74
N VAL A 213 4.13 -9.01 11.87
CA VAL A 213 3.43 -8.38 12.98
C VAL A 213 4.46 -7.70 13.87
N LYS A 214 4.34 -6.39 14.06
CA LYS A 214 5.27 -5.62 14.89
C LYS A 214 5.11 -6.04 16.34
N ALA A 215 6.22 -6.12 17.10
CA ALA A 215 6.13 -6.29 18.54
C ALA A 215 5.62 -5.01 19.21
N ASN A 216 5.99 -3.85 18.66
CA ASN A 216 5.53 -2.53 19.07
C ASN A 216 4.45 -2.00 18.10
N ASN A 217 3.19 -2.01 18.55
CA ASN A 217 2.03 -1.64 17.74
C ASN A 217 1.81 -0.12 17.61
N MET A 218 2.79 0.70 18.02
CA MET A 218 2.74 2.17 17.98
C MET A 218 4.00 2.77 17.37
N GLU A 219 4.59 2.09 16.38
CA GLU A 219 5.85 2.51 15.77
C GLU A 219 5.82 2.44 14.24
N TRP A 220 6.14 3.57 13.62
CA TRP A 220 6.38 3.65 12.18
C TRP A 220 7.82 3.29 11.88
N TRP A 221 8.01 2.34 10.98
CA TRP A 221 9.32 1.89 10.58
C TRP A 221 9.83 2.78 9.46
N LYS A 222 11.13 3.10 9.49
CA LYS A 222 11.77 3.85 8.39
C LYS A 222 12.36 2.93 7.32
N THR A 223 12.59 1.66 7.64
CA THR A 223 13.04 0.59 6.74
C THR A 223 12.53 -0.76 7.24
N ILE A 224 12.60 -1.81 6.40
CA ILE A 224 12.41 -3.19 6.85
C ILE A 224 13.71 -3.76 7.37
N ILE A 225 14.79 -3.63 6.59
CA ILE A 225 16.12 -4.12 6.92
C ILE A 225 16.98 -2.96 7.40
N GLN A 226 17.80 -3.19 8.43
CA GLN A 226 18.77 -2.21 8.91
C GLN A 226 19.85 -1.96 7.84
N GLY A 227 20.20 -0.69 7.62
CA GLY A 227 21.20 -0.28 6.62
C GLY A 227 20.64 0.03 5.23
N ASP A 228 19.36 -0.31 4.97
CA ASP A 228 18.68 0.12 3.75
C ASP A 228 18.37 1.62 3.77
N PRO A 229 18.16 2.24 2.58
CA PRO A 229 17.76 3.64 2.49
C PRO A 229 16.44 3.92 3.24
N GLU A 230 16.46 4.94 4.11
CA GLU A 230 15.36 5.24 5.02
C GLU A 230 14.25 6.08 4.35
N VAL A 231 13.00 5.76 4.71
CA VAL A 231 11.80 6.48 4.31
C VAL A 231 11.58 7.70 5.20
N ASP A 232 11.13 8.80 4.60
CA ASP A 232 10.75 9.99 5.34
C ASP A 232 9.43 9.78 6.09
N LEU A 233 9.55 9.52 7.40
CA LEU A 233 8.42 9.30 8.31
C LEU A 233 7.53 10.54 8.46
N GLN A 234 7.99 11.74 8.11
CA GLN A 234 7.15 12.95 8.21
C GLN A 234 6.03 12.99 7.17
N LYS A 235 6.16 12.22 6.08
CA LYS A 235 5.17 12.15 4.98
C LYS A 235 4.26 10.92 5.07
N VAL A 236 4.41 10.11 6.11
CA VAL A 236 3.58 8.92 6.36
C VAL A 236 2.19 9.34 6.80
N GLN A 237 1.16 8.77 6.16
CA GLN A 237 -0.25 9.08 6.45
C GLN A 237 -0.84 8.02 7.38
N PRO A 238 -1.25 8.35 8.62
CA PRO A 238 -1.84 7.37 9.52
C PRO A 238 -3.16 6.82 8.98
N GLU A 239 -3.38 5.51 9.11
CA GLU A 239 -4.57 4.81 8.61
C GLU A 239 -5.89 5.28 9.22
N ASN A 240 -5.86 5.90 10.41
CA ASN A 240 -7.05 6.51 11.05
C ASN A 240 -7.58 7.77 10.34
N SER A 241 -7.18 8.01 9.09
CA SER A 241 -7.70 9.10 8.26
C SER A 241 -9.08 8.78 7.65
N LYS A 242 -9.84 7.85 8.24
CA LYS A 242 -11.29 7.83 8.14
C LYS A 242 -11.86 8.25 9.48
N LEU A 243 -12.05 9.56 9.64
CA LEU A 243 -12.84 10.15 10.72
C LEU A 243 -14.23 9.49 10.88
N ASP A 244 -14.71 8.77 9.87
CA ASP A 244 -15.95 7.99 9.87
C ASP A 244 -15.93 6.69 10.69
N ASP A 245 -14.76 6.17 11.08
CA ASP A 245 -14.66 4.96 11.91
C ASP A 245 -14.59 5.27 13.43
N LEU A 246 -14.37 6.54 13.79
CA LEU A 246 -14.32 6.98 15.18
C LEU A 246 -15.74 7.26 15.71
N ASP A 247 -16.02 6.81 16.94
CA ASP A 247 -17.22 7.22 17.68
C ASP A 247 -17.30 8.76 17.77
N GLY A 248 -18.52 9.30 17.78
CA GLY A 248 -18.75 10.74 17.59
C GLY A 248 -18.05 11.65 18.60
N GLU A 249 -17.75 11.14 19.80
CA GLU A 249 -17.03 11.86 20.87
C GLU A 249 -15.52 11.88 20.63
N THR A 250 -14.93 10.75 20.24
CA THR A 250 -13.51 10.65 19.86
C THR A 250 -13.22 11.42 18.56
N ARG A 251 -14.14 11.37 17.58
CA ARG A 251 -14.04 12.13 16.32
C ARG A 251 -13.95 13.64 16.57
N GLN A 252 -14.82 14.19 17.41
CA GLN A 252 -14.79 15.62 17.75
C GLN A 252 -13.48 16.03 18.42
N THR A 253 -12.92 15.15 19.26
CA THR A 253 -11.65 15.42 19.96
C THR A 253 -10.48 15.41 18.98
N VAL A 254 -10.43 14.44 18.05
CA VAL A 254 -9.39 14.35 17.02
C VAL A 254 -9.50 15.47 15.98
N GLU A 255 -10.72 15.82 15.54
CA GLU A 255 -10.95 16.97 14.64
C GLU A 255 -10.53 18.28 15.30
N LYS A 256 -10.85 18.49 16.58
CA LYS A 256 -10.40 19.66 17.35
C LYS A 256 -8.87 19.71 17.43
N MET A 257 -8.23 18.57 17.69
CA MET A 257 -6.77 18.50 17.80
C MET A 257 -6.07 18.76 16.46
N MET A 258 -6.61 18.25 15.35
CA MET A 258 -6.12 18.54 14.00
C MET A 258 -6.35 20.00 13.59
N PHE A 259 -7.51 20.57 13.93
CA PHE A 259 -7.80 22.00 13.70
C PHE A 259 -6.84 22.89 14.49
N ASP A 260 -6.61 22.60 15.76
CA ASP A 260 -5.71 23.38 16.62
C ASP A 260 -4.24 23.29 16.17
N GLN A 261 -3.80 22.12 15.71
CA GLN A 261 -2.46 21.94 15.17
C GLN A 261 -2.28 22.72 13.86
N ARG A 262 -3.31 22.74 12.99
CA ARG A 262 -3.31 23.53 11.75
C ARG A 262 -3.36 25.04 12.01
N GLN A 263 -4.20 25.49 12.95
CA GLN A 263 -4.28 26.89 13.37
C GLN A 263 -2.94 27.37 13.94
N LYS A 264 -2.30 26.58 14.83
CA LYS A 264 -0.98 26.90 15.40
C LYS A 264 0.11 27.00 14.34
N ALA A 265 0.13 26.10 13.35
CA ALA A 265 1.09 26.16 12.25
C ALA A 265 0.93 27.44 11.40
N MET A 266 -0.30 27.91 11.22
CA MET A 266 -0.59 29.15 10.52
C MET A 266 -0.52 30.41 11.41
N GLY A 267 -0.23 30.27 12.71
CA GLY A 267 -0.24 31.37 13.66
C GLY A 267 -1.63 31.95 13.96
N LEU A 268 -2.70 31.21 13.63
CA LEU A 268 -4.09 31.57 13.91
C LEU A 268 -4.54 31.05 15.30
N PRO A 269 -5.57 31.66 15.91
CA PRO A 269 -6.09 31.25 17.22
C PRO A 269 -6.61 29.81 17.20
N THR A 270 -6.26 29.04 18.23
CA THR A 270 -6.81 27.69 18.45
C THR A 270 -8.31 27.74 18.72
N SER A 271 -9.01 26.61 18.60
CA SER A 271 -10.45 26.49 18.85
C SER A 271 -10.87 27.02 20.23
N ASP A 272 -10.04 26.79 21.26
CA ASP A 272 -10.31 27.31 22.61
C ASP A 272 -10.08 28.83 22.72
N GLU A 273 -9.08 29.38 22.02
CA GLU A 273 -8.87 30.83 21.94
C GLU A 273 -9.96 31.52 21.14
N GLN A 274 -10.43 30.89 20.07
CA GLN A 274 -11.51 31.41 19.23
C GLN A 274 -12.83 31.44 20.01
N LYS A 275 -13.14 30.38 20.77
CA LYS A 275 -14.28 30.36 21.70
C LYS A 275 -14.17 31.45 22.77
N LYS A 276 -12.99 31.63 23.37
CA LYS A 276 -12.76 32.71 24.34
C LYS A 276 -12.96 34.09 23.71
N GLN A 277 -12.46 34.31 22.49
CA GLN A 277 -12.65 35.56 21.76
C GLN A 277 -14.13 35.81 21.41
N ASP A 278 -14.89 34.79 21.03
CA ASP A 278 -16.32 34.91 20.74
C ASP A 278 -17.16 35.18 22.01
N ILE A 279 -16.84 34.51 23.12
CA ILE A 279 -17.47 34.79 24.42
C ILE A 279 -17.16 36.22 24.85
N MET A 280 -15.91 36.66 24.72
CA MET A 280 -15.49 38.02 25.06
C MET A 280 -16.13 39.07 24.14
N LYS A 281 -16.24 38.81 22.83
CA LYS A 281 -16.96 39.68 21.88
C LYS A 281 -18.44 39.80 22.20
N LYS A 282 -19.11 38.69 22.54
CA LYS A 282 -20.51 38.71 22.98
C LYS A 282 -20.68 39.48 24.28
N PHE A 283 -19.75 39.33 25.21
CA PHE A 283 -19.74 40.07 26.48
C PHE A 283 -19.52 41.58 26.26
N MET A 284 -18.59 41.97 25.40
CA MET A 284 -18.36 43.36 25.01
C MET A 284 -19.56 43.97 24.28
N ALA A 285 -20.23 43.22 23.41
CA ALA A 285 -21.43 43.68 22.71
C ALA A 285 -22.66 43.81 23.64
N ALA A 286 -22.76 42.94 24.66
CA ALA A 286 -23.82 42.99 25.66
C ALA A 286 -23.58 44.05 26.76
N HIS A 287 -22.35 44.53 26.91
CA HIS A 287 -21.99 45.57 27.87
C HIS A 287 -21.19 46.71 27.23
N PRO A 288 -21.83 47.56 26.39
CA PRO A 288 -21.16 48.64 25.66
C PRO A 288 -20.61 49.76 26.56
N GLU A 289 -21.05 49.84 27.83
CA GLU A 289 -20.60 50.84 28.81
C GLU A 289 -19.28 50.48 29.51
N MET A 290 -18.78 49.25 29.37
CA MET A 290 -17.48 48.86 29.95
C MET A 290 -16.33 49.14 28.96
N ASP A 291 -15.43 50.05 29.32
CA ASP A 291 -14.22 50.38 28.56
C ASP A 291 -13.10 49.35 28.82
N PHE A 292 -12.86 48.48 27.85
CA PHE A 292 -11.82 47.44 27.91
C PHE A 292 -10.44 47.93 27.43
N SER A 293 -10.26 49.21 27.12
CA SER A 293 -8.99 49.78 26.63
C SER A 293 -7.82 49.67 27.62
N LYS A 294 -8.10 49.41 28.90
CA LYS A 294 -7.09 49.22 29.97
C LYS A 294 -7.05 47.80 30.55
N ALA A 295 -7.80 46.85 30.01
CA ALA A 295 -7.81 45.48 30.51
C ALA A 295 -6.54 44.73 30.06
N LYS A 296 -5.71 44.28 31.01
CA LYS A 296 -4.62 43.33 30.72
C LYS A 296 -5.24 41.94 30.48
N ILE A 297 -5.34 41.57 29.21
CA ILE A 297 -5.73 40.23 28.79
C ILE A 297 -4.44 39.42 28.72
N CYS A 298 -4.21 38.60 29.75
CA CYS A 298 -3.14 37.60 29.79
C CYS A 298 -3.69 36.23 29.39
#